data_AF-A0A9D2INK5-F1
#
_entry.id   AF-A0A9D2INK5-F1
#
_cell.length_a   1.000
_cell.length_b   1.000
_cell.length_c   1.000
_cell.angle_alpha   90.00
_cell.angle_beta   90.00
_cell.angle_gamma   90.00
#
_symmetry.space_group_name_H-M   'P 1'
#
loop_
_entity.id
_entity.type
_entity.pdbx_description
1 polymer ?
#
loop_
_entity_poly.entity_id
_entity_poly.type
_entity_poly.pdbx_seq_one_letter_code
_entity_poly.pdbx_strand_id
1 'polypeptide(L)' 'MEDREKVRQIFKEMSADKIEVADNMDLQLDLGFDSLRLVEAIVELENAFEIEFNLSDLNPDKLRTVNDIYMILNI' A
#
# COMPACT_ATOMS: atom_id res chain seq x y z
N MET A 1 12.53 -9.53 -2.49
CA MET A 1 13.10 -8.21 -2.15
C MET A 1 12.69 -7.17 -3.18
N GLU A 2 12.72 -7.47 -4.48
CA GLU A 2 12.21 -6.59 -5.54
C GLU A 2 10.75 -6.16 -5.34
N ASP A 3 9.88 -7.08 -4.92
CA ASP A 3 8.44 -6.80 -4.75
C ASP A 3 8.17 -5.72 -3.71
N ARG A 4 8.84 -5.77 -2.55
CA ARG A 4 8.69 -4.76 -1.50
C ARG A 4 9.16 -3.38 -1.97
N GLU A 5 10.24 -3.34 -2.74
CA GLU A 5 10.75 -2.10 -3.31
C GLU A 5 9.76 -1.52 -4.33
N LYS A 6 9.13 -2.37 -5.14
CA LYS A 6 8.08 -1.96 -6.08
C LYS A 6 6.88 -1.36 -5.36
N VAL A 7 6.40 -1.97 -4.28
CA VAL A 7 5.34 -1.40 -3.44
C VAL A 7 5.75 -0.05 -2.86
N ARG A 8 6.99 0.08 -2.34
CA ARG A 8 7.49 1.36 -1.82
C ARG A 8 7.54 2.43 -2.90
N GLN A 9 7.95 2.08 -4.12
CA GLN A 9 7.94 3.02 -5.24
C GLN A 9 6.54 3.50 -5.57
N ILE A 10 5.57 2.59 -5.70
CA ILE A 10 4.16 2.95 -5.95
C ILE A 10 3.65 3.90 -4.86
N PHE A 11 3.86 3.54 -3.58
CA PHE A 11 3.41 4.38 -2.48
C PHE A 11 4.12 5.72 -2.40
N LYS A 12 5.42 5.76 -2.73
CA LYS A 12 6.19 7.01 -2.81
C LYS A 12 5.66 7.92 -3.91
N GLU A 13 5.32 7.38 -5.08
CA GLU A 13 4.75 8.15 -6.18
C GLU A 13 3.34 8.67 -5.88
N MET A 14 2.56 7.91 -5.12
CA MET A 14 1.21 8.30 -4.69
C MET A 14 1.21 9.25 -3.47
N SER A 15 2.27 9.23 -2.66
CA SER A 15 2.41 10.13 -1.51
C SER A 15 2.59 11.59 -1.97
N ALA A 16 1.97 12.52 -1.24
CA ALA A 16 2.04 13.94 -1.60
C ALA A 16 3.46 14.50 -1.55
N ASP A 17 4.27 14.02 -0.59
CA ASP A 17 5.61 14.56 -0.30
C ASP A 17 6.76 13.71 -0.87
N LYS A 18 6.47 12.64 -1.63
CA LYS A 18 7.46 11.71 -2.20
C LYS A 18 8.50 11.23 -1.17
N ILE A 19 8.02 10.96 0.03
CA ILE A 19 8.85 10.55 1.15
C ILE A 19 9.37 9.12 0.96
N GLU A 20 10.45 8.79 1.67
CA GLU A 20 10.92 7.40 1.74
C GLU A 20 9.92 6.57 2.55
N VAL A 21 9.39 5.53 1.91
CA VAL A 21 8.35 4.67 2.50
C VAL A 21 9.02 3.57 3.32
N ALA A 22 8.77 3.57 4.62
CA ALA A 22 9.24 2.53 5.54
C ALA A 22 8.10 1.58 5.93
N ASP A 23 8.46 0.34 6.27
CA ASP A 23 7.50 -0.75 6.53
C ASP A 23 6.54 -0.45 7.68
N ASN A 24 6.98 0.34 8.66
CA ASN A 24 6.22 0.73 9.84
C ASN A 24 5.42 2.03 9.67
N MET A 25 5.48 2.69 8.50
CA MET A 25 4.70 3.89 8.25
C MET A 25 3.22 3.56 8.14
N ASP A 26 2.41 4.41 8.72
CA ASP A 26 0.96 4.37 8.62
C ASP A 26 0.50 4.93 7.27
N LEU A 27 -0.33 4.18 6.56
CA LEU A 27 -0.83 4.55 5.24
C LEU A 27 -1.65 5.84 5.29
N GLN A 28 -2.41 6.08 6.36
CA GLN A 28 -3.27 7.26 6.48
C GLN A 28 -2.54 8.43 7.14
N LEU A 29 -1.86 8.17 8.26
CA LEU A 29 -1.26 9.22 9.10
C LEU A 29 0.11 9.68 8.57
N ASP A 30 0.94 8.77 8.06
CA ASP A 30 2.28 9.11 7.58
C ASP A 30 2.30 9.33 6.06
N LEU A 31 1.66 8.46 5.27
CA LEU A 31 1.62 8.60 3.81
C LEU A 31 0.48 9.50 3.32
N GLY A 32 -0.48 9.83 4.17
CA GLY A 32 -1.61 10.70 3.84
C GLY A 32 -2.64 10.05 2.91
N PHE A 33 -2.72 8.72 2.86
CA PHE A 33 -3.70 8.03 2.02
C PHE A 33 -5.07 8.11 2.66
N ASP A 34 -5.91 8.99 2.13
CA ASP A 34 -7.34 9.01 2.45
C ASP A 34 -8.06 7.76 1.92
N SER A 35 -9.36 7.63 2.21
CA SER A 35 -10.16 6.48 1.77
C SER A 35 -10.16 6.26 0.25
N LEU A 36 -10.04 7.32 -0.55
CA LEU A 36 -10.01 7.22 -2.02
C LEU A 36 -8.60 6.82 -2.49
N ARG A 37 -7.57 7.44 -1.93
CA ARG A 37 -6.15 7.12 -2.19
C ARG A 37 -5.81 5.68 -1.85
N LEU A 38 -6.38 5.14 -0.77
CA LEU A 38 -6.24 3.73 -0.43
C LEU A 38 -6.82 2.85 -1.54
N VAL A 39 -8.02 3.14 -2.04
CA VAL A 39 -8.62 2.39 -3.15
C VAL A 39 -7.76 2.50 -4.42
N GLU A 40 -7.28 3.70 -4.77
CA GLU A 40 -6.35 3.87 -5.89
C GLU A 40 -5.07 3.04 -5.70
N ALA A 41 -4.50 3.06 -4.49
CA ALA A 41 -3.26 2.34 -4.20
C ALA A 41 -3.44 0.83 -4.31
N ILE A 42 -4.58 0.30 -3.88
CA ILE A 42 -4.93 -1.10 -4.07
C ILE A 42 -5.03 -1.42 -5.57
N VAL A 43 -5.74 -0.62 -6.36
CA VAL A 43 -5.87 -0.86 -7.81
C VAL A 43 -4.51 -0.81 -8.52
N GLU A 44 -3.63 0.11 -8.15
CA GLU A 44 -2.26 0.17 -8.68
C GLU A 44 -1.45 -1.07 -8.29
N LEU A 45 -1.59 -1.58 -7.07
CA LEU A 45 -0.96 -2.82 -6.65
C LEU A 45 -1.51 -4.03 -7.42
N GLU A 46 -2.82 -4.12 -7.63
CA GLU A 46 -3.45 -5.18 -8.45
C GLU A 46 -2.86 -5.20 -9.86
N ASN A 47 -2.79 -4.04 -10.50
CA ASN A 47 -2.19 -3.89 -11.83
C ASN A 47 -0.69 -4.20 -11.83
N ALA A 48 0.05 -3.75 -10.81
CA ALA A 48 1.49 -3.93 -10.74
C ALA A 48 1.91 -5.37 -10.48
N PHE A 49 1.11 -6.13 -9.73
CA PHE A 49 1.40 -7.51 -9.37
C PHE A 49 0.57 -8.54 -10.15
N GLU A 50 -0.33 -8.09 -11.04
CA GLU A 50 -1.30 -8.91 -11.77
C GLU A 50 -2.13 -9.81 -10.83
N ILE A 51 -2.61 -9.23 -9.73
CA ILE A 51 -3.43 -9.89 -8.70
C ILE A 51 -4.78 -9.21 -8.54
N GLU A 52 -5.72 -9.87 -7.89
CA GLU A 52 -6.94 -9.26 -7.34
C GLU A 52 -6.94 -9.39 -5.82
N PHE A 53 -7.11 -8.29 -5.10
CA PHE A 53 -7.35 -8.34 -3.66
C PHE A 53 -8.82 -8.67 -3.40
N ASN A 54 -9.07 -9.57 -2.45
CA ASN A 54 -10.43 -9.71 -1.95
C ASN A 54 -10.77 -8.50 -1.09
N LEU A 55 -11.93 -7.89 -1.32
CA LEU A 55 -12.46 -6.81 -0.46
C LEU A 55 -12.49 -7.19 1.03
N SER A 56 -12.63 -8.47 1.34
CA SER A 56 -12.56 -9.02 2.70
C SER A 56 -11.17 -8.88 3.35
N ASP A 57 -10.10 -8.90 2.55
CA ASP A 57 -8.71 -8.73 2.99
C ASP A 57 -8.37 -7.25 3.17
N LEU A 58 -9.04 -6.37 2.43
CA LEU A 58 -8.89 -4.91 2.47
C LEU A 58 -9.65 -4.25 3.63
N ASN A 59 -9.71 -4.92 4.78
CA ASN A 59 -10.36 -4.33 5.95
C ASN A 59 -9.54 -3.12 6.42
N PRO A 60 -10.11 -1.90 6.48
CA PRO A 60 -9.39 -0.70 6.92
C PRO A 60 -8.87 -0.79 8.36
N ASP A 61 -9.46 -1.64 9.21
CA ASP A 61 -8.93 -1.90 10.55
C ASP A 61 -7.64 -2.73 10.55
N LYS A 62 -7.39 -3.49 9.47
CA LYS A 62 -6.18 -4.31 9.28
C LYS A 62 -5.15 -3.61 8.40
N LEU A 63 -5.57 -2.74 7.49
CA LEU A 63 -4.71 -1.96 6.60
C LEU A 63 -4.31 -0.65 7.27
N ARG A 64 -3.38 -0.72 8.22
CA ARG A 64 -2.83 0.49 8.85
C ARG A 64 -1.48 0.86 8.31
N THR A 65 -0.60 -0.11 8.11
CA THR A 65 0.80 0.12 7.79
C THR A 65 1.20 -0.49 6.46
N VAL A 66 2.33 -0.04 5.91
CA VAL A 66 2.92 -0.62 4.71
C VAL A 66 3.21 -2.12 4.90
N ASN A 67 3.61 -2.53 6.10
CA ASN A 67 3.83 -3.94 6.41
C ASN A 67 2.55 -4.79 6.32
N ASP A 68 1.37 -4.21 6.58
CA ASP A 68 0.10 -4.94 6.42
C ASP A 68 -0.15 -5.31 4.94
N ILE A 69 0.23 -4.42 4.02
CA ILE A 69 0.16 -4.69 2.58
C ILE A 69 1.09 -5.86 2.21
N TYR A 70 2.31 -5.90 2.76
CA TYR A 70 3.23 -7.02 2.53
C TYR A 70 2.67 -8.34 3.04
N MET A 71 1.98 -8.33 4.19
CA MET A 71 1.36 -9.54 4.73
C MET A 71 0.23 -10.06 3.83
N ILE A 72 -0.56 -9.16 3.23
CA ILE A 72 -1.64 -9.56 2.30
C ILE A 72 -1.05 -10.06 0.97
N LEU A 73 -0.04 -9.37 0.45
CA LEU A 73 0.70 -9.77 -0.75
C LEU A 73 1.56 -11.04 -0.54
N ASN A 74 1.78 -11.43 0.72
CA ASN A 74 2.63 -12.54 1.13
C ASN A 74 4.09 -12.41 0.63
N ILE A 75 4.67 -11.20 0.78
CA ILE A 75 6.03 -10.82 0.32
C ILE A 75 6.95 -10.26 1.42
#